data_AF-A0A7S2UN33-F1
#
_entry.id   AF-A0A7S2UN33-F1
#
_cell.length_a   1.000
_cell.length_b   1.000
_cell.length_c   1.000
_cell.angle_alpha   90.00
_cell.angle_beta   90.00
_cell.angle_gamma   90.00
#
_symmetry.space_group_name_H-M   'P 1'
#
loop_
_entity.id
_entity.type
_entity.pdbx_description
1 polymer ?
#
loop_
_entity_poly.entity_id
_entity_poly.type
_entity_poly.pdbx_seq_one_letter_code
_entity_poly.pdbx_strand_id
1 'polypeptide(L)'
;VTAEDGRVYERSAILKHFDAKKRGRKSERKLPIKSPVTNEPIGCRLFDAVQTKNLIRILIDSGNIDDELADNWKEKECKKMELEKLMKDAEAGDKDATYELGSLYQHGERGLSKDQTLAHKWYQKSADHGNIVGMGIAGGQLMRGIGVKQDHGYGVSLVSMAAGEGHDLSCFELGLCFNRGMYGLPINKSQAIHWLKKGFSDDCRYKNASAPEKDRSLLLLQTLQPNSESIQSNSEANSEFDSESDAVSDAVSEFDAVSDAV
;
A
#
# COMPACT_ATOMS: atom_id res chain seq x y z
N VAL A 1 -18.37 -1.11 -14.73
CA VAL A 1 -18.02 -0.11 -15.78
C VAL A 1 -18.11 1.25 -15.13
N THR A 2 -17.02 2.01 -15.15
CA THR A 2 -17.03 3.40 -14.66
C THR A 2 -17.53 4.27 -15.79
N ALA A 3 -18.64 4.97 -15.56
CA ALA A 3 -19.16 5.93 -16.51
C ALA A 3 -18.36 7.25 -16.43
N GLU A 4 -18.54 8.13 -17.41
CA GLU A 4 -17.99 9.49 -17.38
C GLU A 4 -18.47 10.32 -16.17
N ASP A 5 -19.58 9.92 -15.54
CA ASP A 5 -20.08 10.53 -14.30
C ASP A 5 -19.34 10.06 -13.02
N GLY A 6 -18.30 9.22 -13.18
CA GLY A 6 -17.50 8.68 -12.08
C GLY A 6 -18.16 7.50 -11.34
N ARG A 7 -19.39 7.11 -11.68
CA ARG A 7 -20.11 6.04 -10.99
C ARG A 7 -19.74 4.68 -11.55
N VAL A 8 -19.61 3.70 -10.64
CA VAL A 8 -19.28 2.32 -10.97
C VAL A 8 -20.57 1.51 -11.09
N TYR A 9 -20.83 1.00 -12.30
CA TYR A 9 -22.00 0.18 -12.60
C TYR A 9 -21.63 -1.30 -12.70
N GLU A 10 -22.43 -2.16 -12.08
CA GLU A 10 -22.22 -3.61 -12.10
C GLU A 10 -22.53 -4.20 -13.48
N ARG A 11 -21.68 -5.12 -13.96
CA ARG A 11 -21.83 -5.77 -15.27
C ARG A 11 -23.14 -6.55 -15.39
N SER A 12 -23.60 -7.17 -14.30
CA SER A 12 -24.85 -7.94 -14.22
C SER A 12 -26.09 -7.08 -14.52
N ALA A 13 -26.10 -5.82 -14.09
CA ALA A 13 -27.17 -4.85 -14.32
C ALA A 13 -27.28 -4.45 -15.79
N ILE A 14 -26.12 -4.19 -16.39
CA ILE A 14 -25.99 -3.81 -17.79
C ILE A 14 -26.45 -4.97 -18.68
N LEU A 15 -26.10 -6.22 -18.34
CA LEU A 15 -26.57 -7.41 -19.04
C LEU A 15 -28.08 -7.63 -18.91
N LYS A 16 -28.66 -7.45 -17.71
CA LYS A 16 -30.13 -7.48 -17.51
C LYS A 16 -30.85 -6.41 -18.35
N HIS A 17 -30.26 -5.22 -18.52
CA HIS A 17 -30.78 -4.19 -19.42
C HIS A 17 -30.84 -4.67 -20.88
N PHE A 18 -29.80 -5.35 -21.37
CA PHE A 18 -29.76 -5.90 -22.72
C PHE A 18 -30.82 -6.98 -22.96
N ASP A 19 -31.05 -7.87 -21.99
CA ASP A 19 -32.10 -8.89 -22.06
C ASP A 19 -33.51 -8.28 -22.05
N ALA A 20 -33.73 -7.22 -21.26
CA ALA A 20 -34.99 -6.48 -21.23
C ALA A 20 -35.26 -5.69 -22.53
N LYS A 21 -34.22 -5.24 -23.23
CA LYS A 21 -34.33 -4.52 -24.52
C LYS A 21 -34.63 -5.50 -25.68
N LYS A 22 -34.09 -6.72 -25.65
CA LYS A 22 -34.42 -7.80 -26.60
C LYS A 22 -35.88 -8.26 -26.49
N ARG A 23 -36.48 -8.22 -25.30
CA ARG A 23 -37.84 -8.74 -25.03
C ARG A 23 -39.00 -7.76 -25.28
N GLY A 24 -38.75 -6.50 -25.65
CA GLY A 24 -39.84 -5.52 -25.78
C GLY A 24 -39.58 -4.38 -26.74
N ARG A 25 -39.90 -4.59 -28.03
CA ARG A 25 -40.33 -3.52 -28.95
C ARG A 25 -41.82 -3.28 -28.76
N LYS A 26 -42.21 -2.40 -27.85
CA LYS A 26 -43.41 -1.55 -27.91
C LYS A 26 -43.43 -0.59 -26.72
N SER A 27 -43.96 0.59 -26.99
CA SER A 27 -43.87 1.81 -26.19
C SER A 27 -44.57 1.71 -24.84
N GLU A 28 -43.81 1.60 -23.76
CA GLU A 28 -44.26 2.04 -22.44
C GLU A 28 -43.13 2.87 -21.83
N ARG A 29 -43.49 3.92 -21.10
CA ARG A 29 -42.56 4.77 -20.34
C ARG A 29 -41.77 3.88 -19.37
N LYS A 30 -40.63 3.36 -19.83
CA LYS A 30 -39.73 2.50 -19.05
C LYS A 30 -39.17 3.32 -17.90
N LEU A 31 -39.50 2.93 -16.67
CA LEU A 31 -38.82 3.41 -15.47
C LEU A 31 -37.30 3.27 -15.69
N PRO A 32 -36.49 4.29 -15.32
CA PRO A 32 -35.08 4.25 -15.59
C PRO A 32 -34.45 3.09 -14.81
N ILE A 33 -33.76 2.20 -15.53
CA ILE A 33 -33.09 1.04 -14.94
C ILE A 33 -32.00 1.54 -14.02
N LYS A 34 -32.01 1.08 -12.77
CA LYS A 34 -31.11 1.54 -11.72
C LYS A 34 -29.91 0.61 -11.56
N SER A 35 -28.76 1.18 -11.22
CA SER A 35 -27.57 0.43 -10.81
C SER A 35 -27.87 -0.43 -9.57
N PRO A 36 -27.45 -1.70 -9.48
CA PRO A 36 -27.61 -2.51 -8.27
C PRO A 36 -26.67 -2.07 -7.15
N VAL A 37 -25.57 -1.39 -7.51
CA VAL A 37 -24.53 -0.93 -6.57
C VAL A 37 -24.89 0.45 -6.01
N THR A 38 -25.38 1.36 -6.85
CA THR A 38 -25.69 2.74 -6.43
C THR A 38 -27.18 3.06 -6.33
N ASN A 39 -28.06 2.19 -6.83
CA ASN A 39 -29.52 2.38 -6.93
C ASN A 39 -29.95 3.63 -7.74
N GLU A 40 -29.06 4.14 -8.59
CA GLU A 40 -29.28 5.35 -9.39
C GLU A 40 -29.58 5.02 -10.87
N PRO A 41 -30.37 5.88 -11.57
CA PRO A 41 -30.78 5.64 -12.95
C PRO A 41 -29.60 5.68 -13.92
N ILE A 42 -29.49 4.66 -14.77
CA ILE A 42 -28.47 4.57 -15.82
C ILE A 42 -28.85 5.49 -16.99
N GLY A 43 -28.07 6.54 -17.24
CA GLY A 43 -28.31 7.51 -18.33
C GLY A 43 -27.92 7.00 -19.74
N CYS A 44 -28.44 7.66 -20.79
CA CYS A 44 -28.20 7.30 -22.20
C CYS A 44 -26.72 7.36 -22.61
N ARG A 45 -25.92 8.28 -22.04
CA ARG A 45 -24.49 8.43 -22.34
C ARG A 45 -23.65 7.22 -21.92
N LEU A 46 -24.07 6.49 -20.88
CA LEU A 46 -23.36 5.28 -20.46
C LEU A 46 -23.51 4.15 -21.49
N PHE A 47 -24.63 4.09 -22.19
CA PHE A 47 -24.85 3.12 -23.26
C PHE A 47 -23.90 3.35 -24.43
N ASP A 48 -23.78 4.60 -24.88
CA ASP A 48 -22.89 4.98 -25.98
C ASP A 48 -21.42 4.75 -25.60
N ALA A 49 -21.00 5.10 -24.39
CA ALA A 49 -19.64 4.86 -23.90
C ALA A 49 -19.26 3.37 -23.88
N VAL A 50 -20.19 2.48 -23.48
CA VAL A 50 -19.96 1.03 -23.49
C VAL A 50 -19.85 0.49 -24.92
N GLN A 51 -20.70 0.98 -25.83
CA GLN A 51 -20.63 0.58 -27.24
C GLN A 51 -19.30 1.02 -27.88
N THR A 52 -18.89 2.27 -27.64
CA THR A 52 -17.62 2.82 -28.12
C THR A 52 -16.43 2.02 -27.59
N LYS A 53 -16.39 1.70 -26.29
CA LYS A 53 -15.33 0.86 -25.71
C LYS A 53 -15.27 -0.52 -26.36
N ASN A 54 -16.42 -1.17 -26.57
CA ASN A 54 -16.47 -2.50 -27.20
C ASN A 54 -16.03 -2.46 -28.66
N LEU A 55 -16.38 -1.40 -29.40
CA LEU A 55 -15.94 -1.19 -30.77
C LEU A 55 -14.42 -1.00 -30.84
N ILE A 56 -13.86 -0.12 -30.00
CA ILE A 56 -12.41 0.08 -29.90
C ILE A 56 -11.70 -1.24 -29.64
N ARG A 57 -12.20 -2.05 -28.69
CA ARG A 57 -11.64 -3.38 -28.41
C ARG A 57 -11.65 -4.28 -29.65
N ILE A 58 -12.79 -4.37 -30.35
CA ILE A 58 -12.89 -5.20 -31.56
C ILE A 58 -11.88 -4.75 -32.63
N LEU A 59 -11.75 -3.44 -32.83
CA LEU A 59 -10.82 -2.88 -33.82
C LEU A 59 -9.35 -3.13 -33.45
N ILE A 60 -9.01 -3.10 -32.16
CA ILE A 60 -7.68 -3.47 -31.66
C ILE A 60 -7.44 -4.97 -31.84
N ASP A 61 -8.39 -5.82 -31.44
CA ASP A 61 -8.29 -7.29 -31.53
C ASP A 61 -8.19 -7.77 -32.99
N SER A 62 -8.83 -7.06 -33.93
CA SER A 62 -8.78 -7.37 -35.36
C SER A 62 -7.52 -6.87 -36.06
N GLY A 63 -6.66 -6.10 -35.37
CA GLY A 63 -5.48 -5.45 -35.95
C GLY A 63 -5.80 -4.24 -36.83
N ASN A 64 -7.01 -3.67 -36.72
CA ASN A 64 -7.38 -2.46 -37.46
C ASN A 64 -6.84 -1.18 -36.78
N ILE A 65 -6.52 -1.26 -35.49
CA ILE A 65 -5.81 -0.24 -34.71
C ILE A 65 -4.68 -0.95 -33.96
N ASP A 66 -3.44 -0.72 -34.36
CA ASP A 66 -2.24 -1.36 -33.83
C ASP A 66 -1.12 -0.36 -33.51
N ASP A 67 -1.50 0.89 -33.27
CA ASP A 67 -0.60 1.96 -32.88
C ASP A 67 -0.26 1.93 -31.37
N GLU A 68 0.64 2.83 -30.96
CA GLU A 68 1.05 2.99 -29.56
C GLU A 68 -0.15 3.24 -28.61
N LEU A 69 -1.22 3.88 -29.11
CA LEU A 69 -2.43 4.13 -28.33
C LEU A 69 -3.21 2.82 -28.07
N ALA A 70 -3.27 1.92 -29.06
CA ALA A 70 -3.84 0.60 -28.88
C ALA A 70 -3.07 -0.24 -27.85
N ASP A 71 -1.74 -0.18 -27.85
CA ASP A 71 -0.92 -0.92 -26.89
C ASP A 71 -1.05 -0.37 -25.46
N ASN A 72 -1.03 0.96 -25.30
CA ASN A 72 -1.33 1.62 -24.03
C ASN A 72 -2.74 1.25 -23.49
N TRP A 73 -3.72 1.13 -24.39
CA TRP A 73 -5.06 0.70 -24.03
C TRP A 73 -5.10 -0.75 -23.53
N LYS A 74 -4.42 -1.67 -24.23
CA LYS A 74 -4.30 -3.08 -23.82
C LYS A 74 -3.63 -3.20 -22.46
N GLU A 75 -2.53 -2.49 -22.25
CA GLU A 75 -1.80 -2.49 -20.98
C GLU A 75 -2.70 -2.03 -19.82
N LYS A 76 -3.46 -0.95 -20.03
CA LYS A 76 -4.41 -0.43 -19.04
C LYS A 76 -5.51 -1.45 -18.70
N GLU A 77 -6.08 -2.13 -19.69
CA GLU A 77 -7.08 -3.17 -19.45
C GLU A 77 -6.48 -4.42 -18.78
N CYS A 78 -5.23 -4.77 -19.09
CA CYS A 78 -4.50 -5.87 -18.43
C CYS A 78 -4.29 -5.56 -16.94
N LYS A 79 -3.71 -4.39 -16.62
CA LYS A 79 -3.54 -3.90 -15.24
C LYS A 79 -4.85 -3.89 -14.47
N LYS A 80 -5.94 -3.49 -15.13
CA LYS A 80 -7.28 -3.50 -14.53
C LYS A 80 -7.77 -4.92 -14.23
N MET A 81 -7.59 -5.86 -15.16
CA MET A 81 -8.00 -7.26 -14.95
C MET A 81 -7.21 -7.91 -13.82
N GLU A 82 -5.91 -7.64 -13.75
CA GLU A 82 -5.05 -8.08 -12.64
C GLU A 82 -5.51 -7.52 -11.31
N LEU A 83 -5.85 -6.23 -11.24
CA LEU A 83 -6.41 -5.62 -10.04
C LEU A 83 -7.75 -6.26 -9.64
N GLU A 84 -8.65 -6.51 -10.60
CA GLU A 84 -9.93 -7.18 -10.33
C GLU A 84 -9.73 -8.62 -9.81
N LYS A 85 -8.71 -9.34 -10.29
CA LYS A 85 -8.34 -10.66 -9.78
C LYS A 85 -7.78 -10.55 -8.35
N LEU A 86 -6.85 -9.63 -8.13
CA LEU A 86 -6.25 -9.39 -6.82
C LEU A 86 -7.30 -9.06 -5.76
N MET A 87 -8.28 -8.22 -6.09
CA MET A 87 -9.41 -7.91 -5.20
C MET A 87 -10.21 -9.16 -4.81
N LYS A 88 -10.48 -10.05 -5.77
CA LYS A 88 -11.19 -11.31 -5.47
C LYS A 88 -10.38 -12.23 -4.57
N ASP A 89 -9.09 -12.36 -4.83
CA ASP A 89 -8.19 -13.21 -4.02
C ASP A 89 -8.08 -12.63 -2.60
N ALA A 90 -7.96 -11.30 -2.46
CA ALA A 90 -7.96 -10.59 -1.18
C ALA A 90 -9.30 -10.69 -0.42
N GLU A 91 -10.43 -10.71 -1.14
CA GLU A 91 -11.75 -10.96 -0.57
C GLU A 91 -11.92 -12.41 -0.11
N ALA A 92 -11.35 -13.37 -0.84
CA ALA A 92 -11.33 -14.79 -0.50
C ALA A 92 -10.40 -15.15 0.68
N GLY A 93 -9.61 -14.19 1.15
CA GLY A 93 -8.76 -14.34 2.33
C GLY A 93 -7.31 -14.70 2.02
N ASP A 94 -6.86 -14.54 0.77
CA ASP A 94 -5.45 -14.68 0.45
C ASP A 94 -4.64 -13.59 1.16
N LYS A 95 -3.72 -14.03 2.03
CA LYS A 95 -2.90 -13.17 2.88
C LYS A 95 -1.91 -12.31 2.10
N ASP A 96 -1.44 -12.78 0.95
CA ASP A 96 -0.47 -12.06 0.12
C ASP A 96 -1.20 -11.06 -0.77
N ALA A 97 -2.36 -11.45 -1.30
CA ALA A 97 -3.23 -10.55 -2.06
C ALA A 97 -3.77 -9.39 -1.22
N THR A 98 -4.16 -9.67 0.04
CA THR A 98 -4.61 -8.63 0.98
C THR A 98 -3.49 -7.63 1.32
N TYR A 99 -2.25 -8.11 1.48
CA TYR A 99 -1.08 -7.25 1.67
C TYR A 99 -0.80 -6.39 0.42
N GLU A 100 -0.75 -7.00 -0.76
CA GLU A 100 -0.49 -6.28 -2.01
C GLU A 100 -1.54 -5.19 -2.25
N LEU A 101 -2.83 -5.49 -2.00
CA LEU A 101 -3.89 -4.50 -2.13
C LEU A 101 -3.73 -3.32 -1.16
N GLY A 102 -3.28 -3.57 0.08
CA GLY A 102 -2.90 -2.52 1.03
C GLY A 102 -1.80 -1.62 0.49
N SER A 103 -0.76 -2.21 -0.11
CA SER A 103 0.35 -1.46 -0.72
C SER A 103 -0.09 -0.62 -1.92
N LEU A 104 -0.97 -1.15 -2.77
CA LEU A 104 -1.50 -0.40 -3.93
C LEU A 104 -2.29 0.84 -3.50
N TYR A 105 -3.09 0.75 -2.42
CA TYR A 105 -3.76 1.93 -1.85
C TYR A 105 -2.80 2.87 -1.14
N GLN A 106 -1.73 2.36 -0.51
CA GLN A 106 -0.74 3.21 0.15
C GLN A 106 0.04 4.09 -0.84
N HIS A 107 0.32 3.58 -2.05
CA HIS A 107 1.12 4.25 -3.06
C HIS A 107 0.29 4.87 -4.21
N GLY A 108 -0.98 4.47 -4.37
CA GLY A 108 -1.82 4.96 -5.46
C GLY A 108 -1.44 4.37 -6.82
N GLU A 109 -1.28 3.04 -6.87
CA GLU A 109 -0.81 2.32 -8.06
C GLU A 109 -1.93 1.60 -8.81
N ARG A 110 -1.65 1.12 -10.03
CA ARG A 110 -2.58 0.34 -10.89
C ARG A 110 -3.95 1.04 -11.11
N GLY A 111 -3.95 2.37 -11.11
CA GLY A 111 -5.16 3.17 -11.32
C GLY A 111 -6.02 3.37 -10.06
N LEU A 112 -5.52 2.99 -8.88
CA LEU A 112 -6.08 3.38 -7.59
C LEU A 112 -5.54 4.75 -7.16
N SER A 113 -6.39 5.54 -6.49
CA SER A 113 -5.93 6.73 -5.79
C SER A 113 -5.30 6.33 -4.46
N LYS A 114 -4.27 7.09 -4.04
CA LYS A 114 -3.66 6.93 -2.72
C LYS A 114 -4.71 7.15 -1.63
N ASP A 115 -4.88 6.17 -0.75
CA ASP A 115 -5.81 6.21 0.38
C ASP A 115 -5.22 5.42 1.55
N GLN A 116 -4.69 6.14 2.54
CA GLN A 116 -4.08 5.54 3.72
C GLN A 116 -5.10 4.82 4.60
N THR A 117 -6.36 5.23 4.58
CA THR A 117 -7.43 4.61 5.39
C THR A 117 -7.80 3.25 4.82
N LEU A 118 -7.93 3.16 3.50
CA LEU A 118 -8.13 1.87 2.83
C LEU A 118 -6.88 0.98 2.94
N ALA A 119 -5.69 1.54 2.77
CA ALA A 119 -4.44 0.80 2.95
C ALA A 119 -4.37 0.14 4.33
N HIS A 120 -4.64 0.90 5.40
CA HIS A 120 -4.67 0.38 6.76
C HIS A 120 -5.67 -0.76 6.94
N LYS A 121 -6.90 -0.60 6.43
CA LYS A 121 -7.92 -1.66 6.51
C LYS A 121 -7.46 -2.95 5.83
N TRP A 122 -6.80 -2.86 4.68
CA TRP A 122 -6.29 -4.04 3.97
C TRP A 122 -5.10 -4.68 4.68
N TYR A 123 -4.17 -3.89 5.23
CA TYR A 123 -3.08 -4.42 6.05
C TYR A 123 -3.58 -5.08 7.32
N GLN A 124 -4.59 -4.50 7.99
CA GLN A 124 -5.20 -5.14 9.15
C GLN A 124 -5.88 -6.46 8.77
N LYS A 125 -6.63 -6.49 7.66
CA LYS A 125 -7.21 -7.73 7.14
C LYS A 125 -6.12 -8.78 6.80
N SER A 126 -4.98 -8.33 6.28
CA SER A 126 -3.84 -9.20 6.01
C SER A 126 -3.24 -9.77 7.30
N ALA A 127 -3.12 -8.95 8.35
CA ALA A 127 -2.71 -9.36 9.68
C ALA A 127 -3.68 -10.40 10.28
N ASP A 128 -5.00 -10.19 10.13
CA ASP A 128 -6.03 -11.13 10.58
C ASP A 128 -5.94 -12.50 9.89
N HIS A 129 -5.44 -12.54 8.64
CA HIS A 129 -5.15 -13.77 7.91
C HIS A 129 -3.74 -14.34 8.19
N GLY A 130 -3.03 -13.82 9.19
CA GLY A 130 -1.71 -14.31 9.60
C GLY A 130 -0.54 -13.82 8.74
N ASN A 131 -0.70 -12.73 7.98
CA ASN A 131 0.43 -12.10 7.31
C ASN A 131 1.26 -11.28 8.30
N ILE A 132 2.51 -11.70 8.53
CA ILE A 132 3.42 -11.06 9.48
C ILE A 132 3.84 -9.65 9.00
N VAL A 133 4.04 -9.46 7.69
CA VAL A 133 4.39 -8.16 7.11
C VAL A 133 3.22 -7.19 7.26
N GLY A 134 2.01 -7.63 6.91
CA GLY A 134 0.79 -6.85 7.09
C GLY A 134 0.56 -6.45 8.55
N MET A 135 0.80 -7.36 9.50
CA MET A 135 0.75 -7.08 10.94
C MET A 135 1.75 -6.00 11.37
N GLY A 136 3.01 -6.11 10.91
CA GLY A 136 4.04 -5.11 11.23
C GLY A 136 3.70 -3.72 10.70
N ILE A 137 3.24 -3.63 9.45
CA ILE A 137 2.86 -2.35 8.83
C ILE A 137 1.62 -1.75 9.50
N ALA A 138 0.58 -2.55 9.74
CA ALA A 138 -0.62 -2.09 10.44
C ALA A 138 -0.28 -1.56 11.85
N GLY A 139 0.63 -2.25 12.55
CA GLY A 139 1.16 -1.80 13.84
C GLY A 139 1.88 -0.46 13.76
N GLY A 140 2.80 -0.29 12.80
CA GLY A 140 3.51 0.97 12.58
C GLY A 140 2.58 2.13 12.20
N GLN A 141 1.53 1.85 11.42
CA GLN A 141 0.49 2.84 11.07
C GLN A 141 -0.33 3.26 12.30
N LEU A 142 -0.69 2.33 13.20
CA LEU A 142 -1.35 2.65 14.47
C LEU A 142 -0.46 3.48 15.40
N MET A 143 0.84 3.17 15.46
CA MET A 143 1.79 3.95 16.25
C MET A 143 1.89 5.40 15.77
N ARG A 144 1.84 5.63 14.45
CA ARG A 144 1.99 6.94 13.80
C ARG A 144 0.68 7.66 13.47
N GLY A 145 -0.47 6.99 13.61
CA GLY A 145 -1.78 7.54 13.21
C GLY A 145 -1.98 7.68 11.70
N ILE A 146 -1.31 6.87 10.88
CA ILE A 146 -1.38 6.96 9.41
C ILE A 146 -2.59 6.17 8.91
N GLY A 147 -3.61 6.87 8.40
CA GLY A 147 -4.83 6.24 7.87
C GLY A 147 -5.74 5.60 8.94
N VAL A 148 -5.38 5.72 10.22
CA VAL A 148 -6.13 5.18 11.35
C VAL A 148 -5.94 6.08 12.56
N LYS A 149 -6.91 6.09 13.48
CA LYS A 149 -6.73 6.77 14.76
C LYS A 149 -5.54 6.16 15.49
N GLN A 150 -4.61 7.02 15.89
CA GLN A 150 -3.39 6.65 16.59
C GLN A 150 -3.68 5.86 17.87
N ASP A 151 -2.99 4.74 18.02
CA ASP A 151 -2.97 3.91 19.22
C ASP A 151 -1.56 3.31 19.39
N HIS A 152 -0.77 3.93 20.27
CA HIS A 152 0.59 3.51 20.53
C HIS A 152 0.69 2.14 21.17
N GLY A 153 -0.18 1.86 22.15
CA GLY A 153 -0.11 0.61 22.91
C GLY A 153 -0.43 -0.57 22.02
N TYR A 154 -1.52 -0.47 21.26
CA TYR A 154 -1.90 -1.53 20.33
C TYR A 154 -0.90 -1.65 19.17
N GLY A 155 -0.45 -0.53 18.61
CA GLY A 155 0.54 -0.53 17.54
C GLY A 155 1.88 -1.17 17.95
N VAL A 156 2.43 -0.81 19.12
CA VAL A 156 3.65 -1.45 19.67
C VAL A 156 3.44 -2.94 19.90
N SER A 157 2.26 -3.36 20.35
CA SER A 157 1.95 -4.79 20.52
C SER A 157 2.02 -5.54 19.18
N LEU A 158 1.40 -5.02 18.12
CA LEU A 158 1.44 -5.64 16.79
C LEU A 158 2.85 -5.68 16.21
N VAL A 159 3.60 -4.56 16.28
CA VAL A 159 4.99 -4.50 15.82
C VAL A 159 5.87 -5.48 16.60
N SER A 160 5.66 -5.61 17.91
CA SER A 160 6.41 -6.55 18.74
C SER A 160 6.13 -8.01 18.39
N MET A 161 4.87 -8.36 18.08
CA MET A 161 4.53 -9.69 17.59
C MET A 161 5.16 -9.97 16.23
N ALA A 162 5.11 -9.01 15.29
CA ALA A 162 5.73 -9.16 13.98
C ALA A 162 7.27 -9.31 14.05
N ALA A 163 7.92 -8.50 14.89
CA ALA A 163 9.35 -8.62 15.18
C ALA A 163 9.67 -9.97 15.84
N GLY A 164 8.79 -10.46 16.71
CA GLY A 164 8.84 -11.80 17.31
C GLY A 164 8.95 -12.90 16.25
N GLU A 165 8.08 -12.85 15.25
CA GLU A 165 7.94 -13.81 14.13
C GLU A 165 8.99 -13.67 13.02
N GLY A 166 9.87 -12.66 13.12
CA GLY A 166 11.01 -12.47 12.22
C GLY A 166 10.79 -11.48 11.07
N HIS A 167 10.01 -10.42 11.31
CA HIS A 167 9.90 -9.27 10.40
C HIS A 167 10.98 -8.23 10.69
N ASP A 168 11.88 -8.01 9.71
CA ASP A 168 13.06 -7.17 9.87
C ASP A 168 12.73 -5.70 10.13
N LEU A 169 11.76 -5.14 9.41
CA LEU A 169 11.32 -3.76 9.58
C LEU A 169 10.74 -3.53 10.98
N SER A 170 9.92 -4.45 11.48
CA SER A 170 9.40 -4.37 12.85
C SER A 170 10.50 -4.50 13.91
N CYS A 171 11.52 -5.33 13.68
CA CYS A 171 12.71 -5.38 14.54
C CYS A 171 13.43 -4.03 14.58
N PHE A 172 13.66 -3.40 13.42
CA PHE A 172 14.29 -2.09 13.33
C PHE A 172 13.46 -0.99 14.00
N GLU A 173 12.13 -0.99 13.79
CA GLU A 173 11.23 -0.06 14.45
C GLU A 173 11.30 -0.19 15.98
N LEU A 174 11.26 -1.41 16.53
CA LEU A 174 11.44 -1.61 17.98
C LEU A 174 12.80 -1.14 18.47
N GLY A 175 13.86 -1.43 17.72
CA GLY A 175 15.21 -0.96 18.01
C GLY A 175 15.26 0.57 18.17
N LEU A 176 14.63 1.27 17.24
CA LEU A 176 14.51 2.73 17.26
C LEU A 176 13.67 3.22 18.44
N CYS A 177 12.54 2.56 18.72
CA CYS A 177 11.63 2.94 19.79
C CYS A 177 12.28 2.80 21.18
N PHE A 178 12.99 1.70 21.43
CA PHE A 178 13.74 1.51 22.68
C PHE A 178 14.93 2.46 22.80
N ASN A 179 15.57 2.84 21.70
CA ASN A 179 16.66 3.82 21.76
C ASN A 179 16.16 5.22 22.18
N ARG A 180 15.00 5.63 21.67
CA ARG A 180 14.45 6.98 21.86
C ARG A 180 13.41 7.09 22.97
N GLY A 181 12.90 5.96 23.48
CA GLY A 181 11.81 5.95 24.45
C GLY A 181 10.48 6.42 23.86
N MET A 182 10.14 5.95 22.66
CA MET A 182 8.95 6.39 21.92
C MET A 182 7.74 5.48 22.17
N TYR A 183 6.54 6.02 21.93
CA TYR A 183 5.29 5.25 21.88
C TYR A 183 4.97 4.45 23.16
N GLY A 184 5.42 4.95 24.31
CA GLY A 184 5.21 4.32 25.62
C GLY A 184 6.27 3.27 26.01
N LEU A 185 7.27 3.03 25.16
CA LEU A 185 8.43 2.22 25.51
C LEU A 185 9.47 3.06 26.27
N PRO A 186 10.13 2.53 27.31
CA PRO A 186 11.20 3.24 28.01
C PRO A 186 12.48 3.25 27.17
N ILE A 187 13.35 4.23 27.41
CA ILE A 187 14.71 4.22 26.86
C ILE A 187 15.45 3.00 27.41
N ASN A 188 15.89 2.10 26.53
CA ASN A 188 16.63 0.90 26.88
C ASN A 188 17.59 0.51 25.75
N LYS A 189 18.86 0.89 25.89
CA LYS A 189 19.90 0.62 24.89
C LYS A 189 20.14 -0.88 24.64
N SER A 190 20.05 -1.70 25.68
CA SER A 190 20.25 -3.15 25.55
C SER A 190 19.15 -3.79 24.71
N GLN A 191 17.89 -3.39 24.92
CA GLN A 191 16.77 -3.81 24.08
C GLN A 191 16.89 -3.26 22.65
N ALA A 192 17.31 -2.01 22.50
CA ALA A 192 17.55 -1.42 21.18
C ALA A 192 18.56 -2.24 20.37
N ILE A 193 19.73 -2.54 20.95
CA ILE A 193 20.76 -3.39 20.32
C ILE A 193 20.22 -4.78 20.01
N HIS A 194 19.47 -5.39 20.93
CA HIS A 194 18.89 -6.72 20.74
C HIS A 194 18.01 -6.78 19.49
N TRP A 195 17.05 -5.86 19.37
CA TRP A 195 16.12 -5.84 18.24
C TRP A 195 16.80 -5.46 16.92
N LEU A 196 17.74 -4.50 16.95
CA LEU A 196 18.53 -4.15 15.76
C LEU A 196 19.33 -5.35 15.25
N LYS A 197 20.03 -6.07 16.13
CA LYS A 197 20.76 -7.30 15.75
C LYS A 197 19.83 -8.37 15.21
N LYS A 198 18.66 -8.56 15.84
CA LYS A 198 17.66 -9.51 15.38
C LYS A 198 17.19 -9.18 13.95
N GLY A 199 16.97 -7.91 13.62
CA GLY A 199 16.59 -7.47 12.28
C GLY A 199 17.62 -7.80 11.18
N PHE A 200 18.91 -7.84 11.53
CA PHE A 200 19.98 -8.26 10.61
C PHE A 200 20.26 -9.77 10.62
N SER A 201 19.73 -10.50 11.60
CA SER A 201 19.94 -11.94 11.69
C SER A 201 19.24 -12.70 10.55
N ASP A 202 19.80 -13.84 10.16
CA ASP A 202 19.20 -14.71 9.16
C ASP A 202 17.92 -15.41 9.66
N ASP A 203 17.65 -15.36 10.96
CA ASP A 203 16.42 -15.85 11.56
C ASP A 203 15.19 -15.00 11.17
N CYS A 204 15.40 -13.75 10.69
CA CYS A 204 14.33 -12.94 10.13
C CYS A 204 13.95 -13.40 8.72
N ARG A 205 12.81 -14.12 8.63
CA ARG A 205 12.26 -14.67 7.38
C ARG A 205 11.63 -13.62 6.48
N TYR A 206 11.13 -12.52 7.04
CA TYR A 206 10.43 -11.48 6.29
C TYR A 206 11.33 -10.25 6.17
N LYS A 207 12.06 -10.17 5.04
CA LYS A 207 13.05 -9.13 4.75
C LYS A 207 12.45 -8.03 3.88
N ASN A 208 11.62 -7.17 4.49
CA ASN A 208 10.83 -6.15 3.82
C ASN A 208 11.38 -4.73 4.03
N ALA A 209 12.36 -4.55 4.92
CA ALA A 209 12.99 -3.24 5.12
C ALA A 209 13.74 -2.78 3.85
N SER A 210 13.49 -1.53 3.48
CA SER A 210 14.15 -0.80 2.41
C SER A 210 15.64 -0.56 2.73
N ALA A 211 16.44 -0.24 1.70
CA ALA A 211 17.86 0.06 1.91
C ALA A 211 18.09 1.21 2.93
N PRO A 212 17.37 2.34 2.87
CA PRO A 212 17.53 3.41 3.86
C PRO A 212 17.20 2.97 5.29
N GLU A 213 16.18 2.12 5.48
CA GLU A 213 15.82 1.61 6.82
C GLU A 213 16.90 0.70 7.38
N LYS A 214 17.51 -0.14 6.53
CA LYS A 214 18.65 -1.00 6.89
C LYS A 214 19.88 -0.17 7.23
N ASP A 215 20.23 0.81 6.40
CA ASP A 215 21.40 1.65 6.61
C ASP A 215 21.28 2.46 7.90
N ARG A 216 20.11 3.05 8.15
CA ARG A 216 19.82 3.79 9.39
C ARG A 216 19.91 2.88 10.62
N SER A 217 19.41 1.66 10.53
CA SER A 217 19.42 0.69 11.61
C SER A 217 20.83 0.18 11.91
N LEU A 218 21.64 0.00 10.87
CA LEU A 218 23.04 -0.40 10.98
C LEU A 218 23.87 0.72 11.62
N LEU A 219 23.68 1.97 11.18
CA LEU A 219 24.34 3.13 11.77
C LEU A 219 23.96 3.27 13.25
N LEU A 220 22.67 3.13 13.59
CA LEU A 220 22.26 3.15 14.99
C LEU A 220 22.90 2.03 15.80
N LEU A 221 22.98 0.82 15.26
CA LEU A 221 23.63 -0.30 15.93
C LEU A 221 25.12 -0.01 16.19
N GLN A 222 25.84 0.54 15.22
CA GLN A 222 27.25 0.93 15.35
C GLN A 222 27.44 2.01 16.42
N THR A 223 26.61 3.06 16.43
CA THR A 223 26.69 4.13 17.44
C THR A 223 26.40 3.65 18.86
N LEU A 224 25.54 2.64 19.02
CA LEU A 224 25.25 2.02 20.30
C LEU A 224 26.33 1.04 20.76
N GLN A 225 27.20 0.59 19.84
CA GLN A 225 28.30 -0.35 20.09
C GLN A 225 29.65 0.13 19.54
N PRO A 226 30.18 1.28 20.00
CA PRO A 226 31.37 1.89 19.41
C PRO A 226 32.66 1.07 19.58
N ASN A 227 32.67 0.03 20.43
CA ASN A 227 33.88 -0.71 20.82
C ASN A 227 33.88 -2.22 20.48
N SER A 228 32.97 -2.71 19.64
CA SER A 228 33.09 -4.07 19.09
C SER A 228 33.60 -4.01 17.66
N GLU A 229 34.93 -4.08 17.53
CA GLU A 229 35.72 -4.30 16.31
C GLU A 229 35.86 -3.11 15.33
N SER A 230 37.07 -2.57 15.30
CA SER A 230 37.67 -1.83 14.19
C SER A 230 37.81 -2.69 12.93
N ILE A 231 37.83 -2.03 11.75
CA ILE A 231 38.14 -2.50 10.36
C ILE A 231 36.84 -2.76 9.57
N GLN A 232 36.46 -2.10 8.45
CA GLN A 232 37.09 -1.16 7.52
C GLN A 232 35.93 -0.37 6.86
N SER A 233 35.73 0.90 7.21
CA SER A 233 35.11 1.84 6.26
C SER A 233 36.24 2.33 5.37
N ASN A 234 36.18 2.02 4.07
CA ASN A 234 37.04 2.70 3.10
C ASN A 234 36.89 4.20 3.30
N SER A 235 37.97 4.79 3.79
CA SER A 235 38.16 6.21 3.96
C SER A 235 38.32 6.84 2.58
N GLU A 236 37.27 7.43 2.04
CA GLU A 236 37.41 8.64 1.24
C GLU A 236 36.35 9.64 1.70
N ALA A 237 36.83 10.84 2.02
CA ALA A 237 36.10 12.03 2.46
C ALA A 237 35.61 12.04 3.92
N ASN A 238 36.55 12.05 4.86
CA ASN A 238 36.46 12.96 5.99
C ASN A 238 37.43 14.12 5.74
N SER A 239 36.89 15.30 5.47
CA SER A 239 37.54 16.57 5.78
C SER A 239 36.46 17.63 5.98
N GLU A 240 36.55 18.33 7.12
CA GLU A 240 35.64 19.37 7.68
C GLU A 240 34.57 18.79 8.61
N PHE A 241 34.88 18.44 9.86
CA PHE A 241 35.26 19.31 11.00
C PHE A 241 34.09 20.16 11.53
N ASP A 242 33.45 19.60 12.57
CA ASP A 242 32.99 20.24 13.80
C ASP A 242 32.26 21.58 13.70
N SER A 243 30.93 21.50 13.70
CA SER A 243 30.06 22.25 14.63
C SER A 243 28.60 22.04 14.21
N GLU A 244 27.88 21.12 14.84
CA GLU A 244 26.40 21.16 14.88
C GLU A 244 25.87 20.04 15.79
N SER A 245 26.05 20.22 17.11
CA SER A 245 25.32 19.44 18.12
C SER A 245 23.84 19.81 18.21
N ASP A 246 23.36 20.73 17.36
CA ASP A 246 21.97 21.23 17.34
C ASP A 246 21.21 20.95 16.01
N ALA A 247 21.86 20.42 14.97
CA ALA A 247 21.22 20.18 13.65
C ALA A 247 20.57 18.79 13.48
N VAL A 248 20.76 17.86 14.44
CA VAL A 248 20.12 16.53 14.37
C VAL A 248 18.63 16.59 14.76
N SER A 249 18.15 17.74 15.25
CA SER A 249 16.72 17.99 15.44
C SER A 249 16.01 18.38 14.14
N ASP A 250 16.73 19.00 13.19
CA ASP A 250 16.14 19.53 11.95
C ASP A 250 16.18 18.51 10.78
N ALA A 251 17.14 17.59 10.73
CA ALA A 251 17.19 16.57 9.67
C ALA A 251 16.09 15.47 9.77
N VAL A 252 15.33 15.43 10.86
CA VAL A 252 14.12 14.58 10.99
C VAL A 252 12.84 15.37 10.66
N SER A 253 12.91 16.70 10.55
CA SER A 253 11.79 17.53 10.11
C SER A 253 11.56 17.49 8.59
N GLU A 254 12.55 17.09 7.79
CA GLU A 254 12.39 16.95 6.34
C GLU A 254 11.60 15.70 5.91
N PHE A 255 11.30 14.77 6.83
CA PHE A 255 10.34 13.69 6.55
C PHE A 255 8.88 14.08 6.86
N ASP A 256 8.66 15.16 7.61
CA ASP A 256 7.33 15.75 7.80
C ASP A 256 6.96 16.73 6.67
N ALA A 257 7.92 17.17 5.84
CA ALA A 257 7.68 18.12 4.74
C ALA A 257 7.47 17.48 3.34
N VAL A 258 7.75 16.20 3.14
CA VAL A 258 7.48 15.51 1.84
C VAL A 258 6.05 14.93 1.78
N SER A 259 5.24 15.14 2.83
CA SER A 259 3.80 14.85 2.84
C SER A 259 2.93 16.00 2.30
N ASP A 260 3.48 17.21 2.15
CA ASP A 260 2.73 18.42 1.75
C ASP A 260 3.06 18.92 0.33
N ALA A 261 3.67 18.06 -0.50
CA ALA A 261 3.91 18.36 -1.92
C ALA A 261 3.59 17.19 -2.84
N VAL A 262 2.33 16.72 -2.84
CA VAL A 262 1.52 16.34 -4.03
C VAL A 262 0.04 16.46 -3.69
#